data_AF-A0AA43HRN8-F1
#
_entry.id   AF-A0AA43HRN8-F1
#
_cell.length_a   1.000
_cell.length_b   1.000
_cell.length_c   1.000
_cell.angle_alpha   90.00
_cell.angle_beta   90.00
_cell.angle_gamma   90.00
#
_symmetry.space_group_name_H-M   'P 1'
#
loop_
_entity.id
_entity.type
_entity.pdbx_description
1 polymer ?
#
loop_
_entity_poly.entity_id
_entity_poly.type
_entity_poly.pdbx_seq_one_letter_code
_entity_poly.pdbx_strand_id
1 'polypeptide(L)'
;MAKKDKKGNVTAVIVIVVGILVLLFFLKGTIYKGVVKYEDAGGRKSYELKMGSLTTYIDQSLPNDETLDATITIDRIVDLSQLITTKALNFSTDYPDSDPQKAFENGGANCVGYAAFMAATGNYLIKRFGLEKEWEAKPKKGKLYLFGNNMHKNAKSGWFKDHDFVVFRNKNTKEEIYTDPTAYEYFGVSRVDKRQK
;
A
#
# COMPACT_ATOMS: atom_id res chain seq x y z
N MET A 1 -17.12 26.99 50.44
CA MET A 1 -16.99 26.70 49.00
C MET A 1 -15.71 25.92 48.76
N ALA A 2 -15.79 24.62 48.50
CA ALA A 2 -14.61 23.81 48.22
C ALA A 2 -14.04 24.17 46.84
N LYS A 3 -12.75 24.55 46.77
CA LYS A 3 -12.02 24.67 45.51
C LYS A 3 -11.97 23.27 44.89
N LYS A 4 -12.91 23.00 43.97
CA LYS A 4 -12.91 21.78 43.15
C LYS A 4 -11.53 21.66 42.51
N ASP A 5 -10.84 20.55 42.76
CA ASP A 5 -9.44 20.35 42.39
C ASP A 5 -9.30 20.32 40.85
N LYS A 6 -9.22 21.52 40.25
CA LYS A 6 -9.16 21.73 38.81
C LYS A 6 -7.94 21.05 38.21
N LYS A 7 -6.87 20.86 38.99
CA LYS A 7 -5.61 20.28 38.51
C LYS A 7 -5.74 18.77 38.30
N GLY A 8 -6.37 18.05 39.24
CA GLY A 8 -6.67 16.62 39.09
C GLY A 8 -7.59 16.33 37.90
N ASN A 9 -8.61 17.17 37.69
CA ASN A 9 -9.52 17.02 36.56
C ASN A 9 -8.85 17.25 35.20
N VAL A 10 -7.93 18.23 35.09
CA VAL A 10 -7.19 18.49 33.85
C VAL A 10 -6.22 17.34 33.54
N THR A 11 -5.50 16.82 34.53
CA THR A 11 -4.62 15.67 34.34
C THR A 11 -5.39 14.43 33.87
N ALA A 12 -6.56 14.15 34.47
CA ALA A 12 -7.41 13.05 34.03
C ALA A 12 -7.87 13.20 32.57
N VAL A 13 -8.28 14.41 32.17
CA VAL A 13 -8.66 14.68 30.78
C VAL A 13 -7.49 14.46 29.82
N ILE A 14 -6.29 14.94 30.16
CA ILE A 14 -5.09 14.74 29.33
C ILE A 14 -4.79 13.24 29.17
N VAL A 15 -4.83 12.48 30.27
CA VAL A 15 -4.58 11.03 30.23
C VAL A 15 -5.60 10.32 29.33
N ILE A 16 -6.87 10.68 29.42
CA ILE A 16 -7.93 10.11 28.57
C ILE A 16 -7.67 10.45 27.09
N VAL A 17 -7.37 11.71 26.77
CA VAL A 17 -7.10 12.15 25.40
C VAL A 17 -5.89 11.42 24.82
N VAL A 18 -4.79 11.33 25.57
CA VAL A 18 -3.59 10.59 25.16
C VAL A 18 -3.92 9.11 24.95
N GLY A 19 -4.68 8.50 25.86
CA GLY A 19 -5.13 7.11 25.73
C GLY A 19 -5.94 6.87 24.44
N ILE A 20 -6.85 7.79 24.09
CA ILE A 20 -7.63 7.71 22.85
C ILE A 20 -6.72 7.85 21.62
N LEU A 21 -5.76 8.80 21.62
CA LEU A 21 -4.85 8.98 20.49
C LEU A 21 -3.97 7.75 20.27
N VAL A 22 -3.47 7.13 21.35
CA VAL A 22 -2.71 5.87 21.28
C VAL A 22 -3.57 4.75 20.72
N LEU A 23 -4.82 4.62 21.17
CA LEU A 23 -5.75 3.61 20.65
C LEU A 23 -6.02 3.81 19.15
N LEU A 24 -6.27 5.05 18.72
CA LEU A 24 -6.48 5.39 17.31
C LEU A 24 -5.24 5.10 16.47
N PHE A 25 -4.03 5.31 17.00
CA PHE A 25 -2.78 4.97 16.31
C PHE A 25 -2.67 3.47 16.03
N PHE A 26 -3.00 2.60 17.01
CA PHE A 26 -2.97 1.15 16.82
C PHE A 26 -4.12 0.63 15.94
N LEU A 27 -5.29 1.28 15.99
CA LEU A 27 -6.46 0.89 15.19
C LEU A 27 -6.53 1.55 13.81
N LYS A 28 -5.56 2.41 13.45
CA LYS A 28 -5.61 3.23 12.23
C LYS A 28 -5.86 2.40 10.97
N GLY A 29 -5.24 1.23 10.86
CA GLY A 29 -5.41 0.34 9.71
C GLY A 29 -6.80 -0.29 9.66
N THR A 30 -7.32 -0.76 10.80
CA THR A 30 -8.68 -1.31 10.91
C THR A 30 -9.73 -0.24 10.59
N ILE A 31 -9.56 0.97 11.13
CA ILE A 31 -10.43 2.11 10.83
C ILE A 31 -10.40 2.41 9.33
N TYR A 32 -9.20 2.54 8.75
CA TYR A 32 -9.02 2.81 7.33
C TYR A 32 -9.77 1.80 6.46
N LYS A 33 -9.54 0.48 6.67
CA LYS A 33 -10.23 -0.58 5.93
C LYS A 33 -11.75 -0.54 6.10
N GLY A 34 -12.21 -0.21 7.30
CA GLY A 34 -13.64 -0.11 7.62
C GLY A 34 -14.36 1.01 6.83
N VAL A 35 -13.68 2.12 6.59
CA VAL A 35 -14.31 3.35 6.08
C VAL A 35 -13.92 3.70 4.65
N VAL A 36 -12.76 3.23 4.15
CA VAL A 36 -12.25 3.53 2.81
C VAL A 36 -12.43 2.33 1.87
N LYS A 37 -13.04 2.57 0.70
CA LYS A 37 -13.19 1.58 -0.39
C LYS A 37 -12.62 2.11 -1.70
N TYR A 38 -12.08 1.19 -2.52
CA TYR A 38 -11.37 1.49 -3.76
C TYR A 38 -12.21 1.11 -4.98
N GLU A 39 -12.28 1.99 -5.97
CA GLU A 39 -12.87 1.72 -7.28
C GLU A 39 -11.77 1.81 -8.36
N ASP A 40 -11.61 0.77 -9.18
CA ASP A 40 -10.73 0.79 -10.36
C ASP A 40 -11.28 1.80 -11.38
N ALA A 41 -10.49 2.84 -11.64
CA ALA A 41 -10.82 3.93 -12.54
C ALA A 41 -9.92 3.96 -13.80
N GLY A 42 -9.14 2.90 -14.04
CA GLY A 42 -8.30 2.75 -15.22
C GLY A 42 -6.96 2.06 -14.95
N GLY A 43 -6.36 1.53 -16.01
CA GLY A 43 -5.02 0.94 -15.95
C GLY A 43 -3.91 1.98 -15.92
N ARG A 44 -2.79 1.64 -15.26
CA ARG A 44 -1.50 2.31 -15.42
C ARG A 44 -0.54 1.44 -16.22
N LYS A 45 0.54 2.07 -16.70
CA LYS A 45 1.61 1.36 -17.39
C LYS A 45 2.21 0.31 -16.44
N SER A 46 2.33 -0.92 -16.92
CA SER A 46 3.05 -1.99 -16.24
C SER A 46 4.47 -2.06 -16.79
N TYR A 47 5.41 -2.51 -15.96
CA TYR A 47 6.83 -2.57 -16.29
C TYR A 47 7.33 -3.99 -16.03
N GLU A 48 8.10 -4.52 -16.99
CA GLU A 48 8.86 -5.75 -16.79
C GLU A 48 10.28 -5.36 -16.34
N LEU A 49 10.71 -5.93 -15.23
CA LEU A 49 12.06 -5.67 -14.70
C LEU A 49 13.09 -6.47 -15.50
N LYS A 50 14.14 -5.77 -15.92
CA LYS A 50 15.33 -6.40 -16.50
C LYS A 50 16.29 -6.77 -15.37
N MET A 51 17.10 -7.80 -15.59
CA MET A 51 18.18 -8.16 -14.66
C MET A 51 19.10 -6.95 -14.45
N GLY A 52 19.33 -6.58 -13.20
CA GLY A 52 20.11 -5.40 -12.83
C GLY A 52 20.05 -5.10 -11.33
N SER A 53 20.40 -3.86 -10.97
CA SER A 53 20.48 -3.42 -9.56
C SER A 53 19.16 -3.59 -8.81
N LEU A 54 18.02 -3.26 -9.43
CA LEU A 54 16.72 -3.38 -8.81
C LEU A 54 16.33 -4.85 -8.55
N THR A 55 16.53 -5.76 -9.51
CA THR A 55 16.21 -7.19 -9.28
C THR A 55 17.13 -7.81 -8.24
N THR A 56 18.42 -7.43 -8.24
CA THR A 56 19.37 -7.84 -7.19
C THR A 56 18.93 -7.35 -5.81
N TYR A 57 18.48 -6.10 -5.70
CA TYR A 57 17.94 -5.56 -4.45
C TYR A 57 16.69 -6.32 -3.98
N ILE A 58 15.78 -6.63 -4.91
CA ILE A 58 14.57 -7.42 -4.59
C ILE A 58 14.96 -8.78 -4.02
N ASP A 59 15.89 -9.49 -4.68
CA ASP A 59 16.36 -10.80 -4.25
C ASP A 59 17.05 -10.75 -2.89
N GLN A 60 17.90 -9.76 -2.66
CA GLN A 60 18.57 -9.55 -1.38
C GLN A 60 17.62 -9.13 -0.25
N SER A 61 16.43 -8.63 -0.60
CA SER A 61 15.39 -8.22 0.36
C SER A 61 14.47 -9.37 0.78
N LEU A 62 14.61 -10.54 0.16
CA LEU A 62 13.87 -11.75 0.55
C LEU A 62 14.34 -12.27 1.91
N PRO A 63 13.44 -12.89 2.71
CA PRO A 63 13.84 -13.49 3.97
C PRO A 63 14.83 -14.64 3.73
N ASN A 64 15.79 -14.78 4.64
CA ASN A 64 16.72 -15.91 4.64
C ASN A 64 16.01 -17.16 5.20
N ASP A 65 15.15 -17.75 4.38
CA ASP A 65 14.32 -18.92 4.70
C ASP A 65 14.51 -19.95 3.58
N GLU A 66 15.16 -21.07 3.91
CA GLU A 66 15.46 -22.16 2.97
C GLU A 66 14.20 -22.83 2.41
N THR A 67 13.04 -22.65 3.06
CA THR A 67 11.76 -23.21 2.63
C THR A 67 10.94 -22.25 1.76
N LEU A 68 11.37 -20.99 1.63
CA LEU A 68 10.60 -19.93 0.98
C LEU A 68 10.12 -20.35 -0.41
N ASP A 69 11.02 -20.86 -1.25
CA ASP A 69 10.73 -21.26 -2.63
C ASP A 69 9.66 -22.36 -2.69
N ALA A 70 9.60 -23.26 -1.70
CA ALA A 70 8.66 -24.38 -1.65
C ALA A 70 7.31 -24.01 -1.05
N THR A 71 7.23 -22.97 -0.21
CA THR A 71 6.02 -22.62 0.55
C THR A 71 5.45 -21.24 0.21
N ILE A 72 6.07 -20.50 -0.71
CA ILE A 72 5.61 -19.16 -1.09
C ILE A 72 4.17 -19.20 -1.61
N THR A 73 3.34 -18.30 -1.09
CA THR A 73 1.97 -18.09 -1.54
C THR A 73 1.83 -16.72 -2.20
N ILE A 74 0.72 -16.51 -2.93
CA ILE A 74 0.42 -15.20 -3.49
C ILE A 74 0.35 -14.12 -2.40
N ASP A 75 -0.26 -14.40 -1.24
CA ASP A 75 -0.33 -13.45 -0.14
C ASP A 75 1.05 -13.05 0.37
N ARG A 76 1.97 -14.02 0.45
CA ARG A 76 3.34 -13.75 0.84
C ARG A 76 4.06 -12.86 -0.18
N ILE A 77 3.83 -13.08 -1.48
CA ILE A 77 4.37 -12.23 -2.54
C ILE A 77 3.82 -10.80 -2.43
N VAL A 78 2.52 -10.64 -2.18
CA VAL A 78 1.92 -9.31 -1.99
C VAL A 78 2.55 -8.59 -0.80
N ASP A 79 2.73 -9.28 0.33
CA ASP A 79 3.34 -8.71 1.54
C ASP A 79 4.80 -8.32 1.31
N LEU A 80 5.58 -9.20 0.66
CA LEU A 80 6.97 -8.89 0.30
C LEU A 80 7.04 -7.71 -0.66
N SER A 81 6.16 -7.65 -1.66
CA SER A 81 6.12 -6.54 -2.63
C SER A 81 5.87 -5.18 -1.96
N GLN A 82 4.95 -5.13 -0.98
CA GLN A 82 4.73 -3.93 -0.18
C GLN A 82 5.95 -3.57 0.64
N LEU A 83 6.47 -4.52 1.41
CA LEU A 83 7.62 -4.32 2.30
C LEU A 83 8.84 -3.80 1.53
N ILE A 84 9.15 -4.45 0.40
CA ILE A 84 10.27 -4.08 -0.47
C ILE A 84 10.05 -2.67 -1.04
N THR A 85 8.85 -2.34 -1.50
CA THR A 85 8.53 -0.98 -1.99
C THR A 85 8.77 0.07 -0.91
N THR A 86 8.24 -0.13 0.30
CA THR A 86 8.39 0.83 1.41
C THR A 86 9.79 0.93 1.97
N LYS A 87 10.64 -0.09 1.76
CA LYS A 87 12.06 -0.04 2.14
C LYS A 87 12.92 0.60 1.06
N ALA A 88 12.53 0.47 -0.20
CA ALA A 88 13.30 0.98 -1.33
C ALA A 88 13.04 2.46 -1.59
N LEU A 89 11.82 2.93 -1.37
CA LEU A 89 11.35 4.22 -1.85
C LEU A 89 10.74 5.06 -0.73
N ASN A 90 11.08 6.35 -0.72
CA ASN A 90 10.32 7.37 0.01
C ASN A 90 9.12 7.83 -0.83
N PHE A 91 7.93 7.85 -0.24
CA PHE A 91 6.76 8.43 -0.91
C PHE A 91 6.78 9.97 -0.82
N SER A 92 6.67 10.64 -1.97
CA SER A 92 6.36 12.08 -2.05
C SER A 92 5.74 12.42 -3.40
N THR A 93 4.83 13.40 -3.40
CA THR A 93 4.25 13.96 -4.65
C THR A 93 5.27 14.72 -5.50
N ASP A 94 6.44 15.04 -4.95
CA ASP A 94 7.48 15.82 -5.63
C ASP A 94 8.33 14.97 -6.58
N TYR A 95 8.29 13.64 -6.44
CA TYR A 95 8.99 12.74 -7.35
C TYR A 95 8.21 12.62 -8.67
N PRO A 96 8.89 12.80 -9.83
CA PRO A 96 8.23 12.72 -11.14
C PRO A 96 8.21 11.29 -11.72
N ASP A 97 9.07 10.40 -11.23
CA ASP A 97 9.31 9.11 -11.85
C ASP A 97 8.22 8.09 -11.56
N SER A 98 7.71 7.50 -12.63
CA SER A 98 6.78 6.36 -12.58
C SER A 98 7.42 5.07 -13.07
N ASP A 99 8.65 5.14 -13.59
CA ASP A 99 9.43 3.97 -13.98
C ASP A 99 10.11 3.35 -12.75
N PRO A 100 9.95 2.05 -12.47
CA PRO A 100 10.49 1.42 -11.26
C PRO A 100 12.02 1.52 -11.14
N GLN A 101 12.76 1.41 -12.25
CA GLN A 101 14.22 1.48 -12.21
C GLN A 101 14.66 2.91 -11.86
N LYS A 102 14.02 3.92 -12.44
CA LYS A 102 14.31 5.32 -12.11
C LYS A 102 13.90 5.69 -10.69
N ALA A 103 12.73 5.21 -10.24
CA ALA A 103 12.28 5.41 -8.87
C ALA A 103 13.27 4.80 -7.87
N PHE A 104 13.80 3.60 -8.17
CA PHE A 104 14.84 2.96 -7.36
C PHE A 104 16.11 3.80 -7.28
N GLU A 105 16.60 4.28 -8.42
CA GLU A 105 17.82 5.11 -8.49
C GLU A 105 17.65 6.45 -7.76
N ASN A 106 16.44 7.03 -7.80
CA ASN A 106 16.12 8.30 -7.15
C ASN A 106 15.70 8.15 -5.68
N GLY A 107 15.50 6.92 -5.20
CA GLY A 107 15.12 6.61 -3.82
C GLY A 107 13.70 7.04 -3.43
N GLY A 108 12.81 7.29 -4.39
CA GLY A 108 11.44 7.72 -4.10
C GLY A 108 10.53 7.84 -5.31
N ALA A 109 9.22 7.92 -5.04
CA ALA A 109 8.20 8.08 -6.07
C ALA A 109 6.89 8.69 -5.52
N ASN A 110 6.08 9.25 -6.42
CA ASN A 110 4.68 9.60 -6.14
C ASN A 110 3.77 8.36 -6.24
N CYS A 111 2.46 8.50 -6.01
CA CYS A 111 1.52 7.37 -6.02
C CYS A 111 1.57 6.51 -7.30
N VAL A 112 1.77 7.12 -8.46
CA VAL A 112 1.87 6.40 -9.74
C VAL A 112 3.12 5.53 -9.76
N GLY A 113 4.27 6.09 -9.38
CA GLY A 113 5.53 5.35 -9.33
C GLY A 113 5.59 4.34 -8.19
N TYR A 114 4.98 4.63 -7.04
CA TYR A 114 4.86 3.70 -5.92
C TYR A 114 4.06 2.46 -6.32
N ALA A 115 2.90 2.65 -6.95
CA ALA A 115 2.09 1.54 -7.46
C ALA A 115 2.79 0.79 -8.61
N ALA A 116 3.45 1.51 -9.52
CA ALA A 116 4.20 0.89 -10.62
C ALA A 116 5.39 0.05 -10.12
N PHE A 117 6.15 0.57 -9.15
CA PHE A 117 7.27 -0.13 -8.51
C PHE A 117 6.79 -1.39 -7.79
N MET A 118 5.73 -1.26 -6.99
CA MET A 118 5.15 -2.39 -6.28
C MET A 118 4.65 -3.47 -7.25
N ALA A 119 3.94 -3.08 -8.32
CA ALA A 119 3.45 -4.03 -9.31
C ALA A 119 4.59 -4.72 -10.08
N ALA A 120 5.65 -3.99 -10.41
CA ALA A 120 6.82 -4.56 -11.08
C ALA A 120 7.58 -5.54 -10.17
N THR A 121 7.73 -5.19 -8.89
CA THR A 121 8.28 -6.08 -7.85
C THR A 121 7.42 -7.34 -7.71
N GLY A 122 6.10 -7.19 -7.61
CA GLY A 122 5.17 -8.31 -7.51
C GLY A 122 5.23 -9.23 -8.72
N ASN A 123 5.23 -8.70 -9.94
CA ASN A 123 5.38 -9.52 -11.15
C ASN A 123 6.73 -10.22 -11.23
N TYR A 124 7.81 -9.56 -10.80
CA TYR A 124 9.12 -10.18 -10.72
C TYR A 124 9.11 -11.38 -9.78
N LEU A 125 8.55 -11.23 -8.57
CA LEU A 125 8.43 -12.33 -7.61
C LEU A 125 7.49 -13.43 -8.09
N ILE A 126 6.33 -13.08 -8.67
CA ILE A 126 5.40 -14.04 -9.29
C ILE A 126 6.14 -14.91 -10.31
N LYS A 127 6.96 -14.31 -11.19
CA LYS A 127 7.74 -15.03 -12.20
C LYS A 127 8.87 -15.84 -11.58
N ARG A 128 9.59 -15.29 -10.59
CA ARG A 128 10.66 -15.98 -9.85
C ARG A 128 10.16 -17.28 -9.23
N PHE A 129 8.95 -17.26 -8.68
CA PHE A 129 8.34 -18.38 -7.98
C PHE A 129 7.40 -19.24 -8.85
N GLY A 130 7.40 -19.06 -10.17
CA GLY A 130 6.65 -19.93 -11.10
C GLY A 130 5.13 -19.77 -11.07
N LEU A 131 4.62 -18.65 -10.54
CA LEU A 131 3.19 -18.36 -10.41
C LEU A 131 2.64 -17.51 -11.58
N GLU A 132 3.48 -17.16 -12.56
CA GLU A 132 3.14 -16.23 -13.66
C GLU A 132 2.10 -16.76 -14.62
N LYS A 133 1.82 -18.08 -14.61
CA LYS A 133 0.69 -18.67 -15.35
C LYS A 133 -0.65 -18.39 -14.69
N GLU A 134 -0.67 -18.18 -13.38
CA GLU A 134 -1.89 -18.03 -12.60
C GLU A 134 -2.11 -16.59 -12.17
N TRP A 135 -1.05 -15.86 -11.82
CA TRP A 135 -1.15 -14.54 -11.22
C TRP A 135 -0.48 -13.46 -12.06
N GLU A 136 -1.00 -12.25 -11.95
CA GLU A 136 -0.37 -11.03 -12.46
C GLU A 136 -0.66 -9.87 -11.51
N ALA A 137 0.27 -8.92 -11.39
CA ALA A 137 0.10 -7.67 -10.66
C ALA A 137 -0.04 -6.51 -11.64
N LYS A 138 -1.04 -5.64 -11.46
CA LYS A 138 -1.25 -4.45 -12.32
C LYS A 138 -1.43 -3.19 -11.49
N PRO A 139 -0.69 -2.11 -11.78
CA PRO A 139 -0.96 -0.82 -11.19
C PRO A 139 -2.23 -0.22 -11.80
N LYS A 140 -3.05 0.40 -10.95
CA LYS A 140 -4.38 0.90 -11.25
C LYS A 140 -4.55 2.31 -10.72
N LYS A 141 -5.29 3.12 -11.47
CA LYS A 141 -5.80 4.40 -10.98
C LYS A 141 -7.01 4.13 -10.09
N GLY A 142 -6.98 4.64 -8.87
CA GLY A 142 -8.05 4.48 -7.89
C GLY A 142 -8.93 5.71 -7.74
N LYS A 143 -10.20 5.47 -7.47
CA LYS A 143 -11.08 6.42 -6.78
C LYS A 143 -11.36 5.89 -5.39
N LEU A 144 -11.12 6.76 -4.42
CA LEU A 144 -11.39 6.46 -3.01
C LEU A 144 -12.78 6.91 -2.61
N TYR A 145 -13.47 6.03 -1.89
CA TYR A 145 -14.75 6.29 -1.28
C TYR A 145 -14.59 6.26 0.24
N LEU A 146 -15.03 7.31 0.92
CA LEU A 146 -15.03 7.39 2.39
C LEU A 146 -16.48 7.32 2.88
N PHE A 147 -16.81 6.32 3.70
CA PHE A 147 -18.20 6.04 4.11
C PHE A 147 -19.19 6.00 2.92
N GLY A 148 -18.76 5.43 1.79
CA GLY A 148 -19.56 5.34 0.57
C GLY A 148 -19.64 6.62 -0.27
N ASN A 149 -19.03 7.74 0.17
CA ASN A 149 -18.99 8.99 -0.59
C ASN A 149 -17.76 9.07 -1.49
N ASN A 150 -17.95 9.40 -2.76
CA ASN A 150 -16.86 9.56 -3.72
C ASN A 150 -16.03 10.82 -3.38
N MET A 151 -14.87 10.63 -2.77
CA MET A 151 -14.02 11.74 -2.34
C MET A 151 -13.25 12.38 -3.50
N HIS A 152 -13.07 11.65 -4.59
CA HIS A 152 -12.37 12.15 -5.78
C HIS A 152 -13.12 13.29 -6.47
N LYS A 153 -14.47 13.32 -6.39
CA LYS A 153 -15.32 14.32 -7.08
C LYS A 153 -14.98 15.76 -6.67
N ASN A 154 -14.62 15.97 -5.40
CA ASN A 154 -14.37 17.30 -4.84
C ASN A 154 -12.88 17.57 -4.57
N ALA A 155 -12.01 16.57 -4.78
CA ALA A 155 -10.59 16.71 -4.53
C ALA A 155 -9.91 17.50 -5.66
N LYS A 156 -9.21 18.58 -5.29
CA LYS A 156 -8.35 19.34 -6.22
C LYS A 156 -6.88 18.92 -6.11
N SER A 157 -6.47 18.40 -4.95
CA SER A 157 -5.12 17.91 -4.65
C SER A 157 -5.17 16.95 -3.45
N GLY A 158 -4.04 16.32 -3.12
CA GLY A 158 -3.87 15.49 -1.94
C GLY A 158 -4.40 14.07 -2.07
N TRP A 159 -4.56 13.40 -0.91
CA TRP A 159 -4.82 11.95 -0.78
C TRP A 159 -5.95 11.41 -1.67
N PHE A 160 -7.07 12.13 -1.76
CA PHE A 160 -8.25 11.67 -2.49
C PHE A 160 -8.23 12.04 -3.98
N LYS A 161 -7.28 12.87 -4.42
CA LYS A 161 -7.18 13.30 -5.82
C LYS A 161 -6.45 12.25 -6.64
N ASP A 162 -5.21 11.97 -6.31
CA ASP A 162 -4.41 11.00 -7.05
C ASP A 162 -4.04 9.87 -6.11
N HIS A 163 -4.50 8.68 -6.46
CA HIS A 163 -4.35 7.54 -5.59
C HIS A 163 -4.34 6.29 -6.44
N ASP A 164 -3.12 5.80 -6.68
CA ASP A 164 -2.90 4.60 -7.45
C ASP A 164 -2.61 3.44 -6.51
N PHE A 165 -3.07 2.27 -6.89
CA PHE A 165 -2.98 1.04 -6.10
C PHE A 165 -2.62 -0.12 -7.03
N VAL A 166 -2.40 -1.31 -6.49
CA VAL A 166 -2.07 -2.51 -7.25
C VAL A 166 -3.17 -3.55 -7.06
N VAL A 167 -3.51 -4.22 -8.16
CA VAL A 167 -4.37 -5.40 -8.15
C VAL A 167 -3.54 -6.60 -8.55
N PHE A 168 -3.46 -7.58 -7.65
CA PHE A 168 -2.98 -8.91 -7.96
C PHE A 168 -4.19 -9.74 -8.36
N ARG A 169 -4.18 -10.28 -9.57
CA ARG A 169 -5.33 -10.99 -10.13
C ARG A 169 -4.95 -12.39 -10.55
N ASN A 170 -5.73 -13.36 -10.09
CA ASN A 170 -5.66 -14.70 -10.62
C ASN A 170 -6.34 -14.72 -12.00
N LYS A 171 -5.58 -15.06 -13.03
CA LYS A 171 -6.01 -15.08 -14.43
C LYS A 171 -7.05 -16.17 -14.70
N ASN A 172 -7.06 -17.23 -13.90
CA ASN A 172 -7.96 -18.37 -14.04
C ASN A 172 -9.24 -18.17 -13.22
N THR A 173 -9.12 -17.93 -11.92
CA THR A 173 -10.27 -17.84 -10.99
C THR A 173 -10.93 -16.46 -10.97
N LYS A 174 -10.24 -15.44 -11.50
CA LYS A 174 -10.64 -14.01 -11.43
C LYS A 174 -10.66 -13.45 -10.00
N GLU A 175 -10.08 -14.16 -9.04
CA GLU A 175 -9.79 -13.62 -7.72
C GLU A 175 -8.91 -12.38 -7.85
N GLU A 176 -9.21 -11.35 -7.05
CA GLU A 176 -8.47 -10.09 -7.03
C GLU A 176 -8.10 -9.72 -5.60
N ILE A 177 -6.82 -9.40 -5.40
CA ILE A 177 -6.27 -8.89 -4.16
C ILE A 177 -5.87 -7.43 -4.39
N TYR A 178 -6.51 -6.53 -3.66
CA TYR A 178 -6.29 -5.09 -3.77
C TYR A 178 -5.32 -4.65 -2.68
N THR A 179 -4.31 -3.90 -3.08
CA THR A 179 -3.27 -3.43 -2.17
C THR A 179 -2.83 -2.04 -2.59
N ASP A 180 -2.53 -1.20 -1.62
CA ASP A 180 -2.06 0.16 -1.87
C ASP A 180 -0.78 0.38 -1.06
N PRO A 181 0.38 0.52 -1.72
CA PRO A 181 1.64 0.70 -1.02
C PRO A 181 1.68 2.00 -0.22
N THR A 182 0.93 3.02 -0.62
CA THR A 182 0.82 4.28 0.13
C THR A 182 -0.04 4.08 1.39
N ALA A 183 -1.20 3.42 1.32
CA ALA A 183 -1.98 3.11 2.52
C ALA A 183 -1.24 2.15 3.47
N TYR A 184 -0.43 1.23 2.93
CA TYR A 184 0.42 0.37 3.75
C TYR A 184 1.46 1.17 4.53
N GLU A 185 2.19 2.07 3.89
CA GLU A 185 3.20 2.92 4.54
C GLU A 185 2.60 3.80 5.64
N TYR A 186 1.50 4.50 5.37
CA TYR A 186 0.91 5.45 6.33
C TYR A 186 0.02 4.79 7.39
N PHE A 187 -0.76 3.78 7.01
CA PHE A 187 -1.81 3.19 7.87
C PHE A 187 -1.53 1.73 8.29
N GLY A 188 -0.47 1.09 7.77
CA GLY A 188 -0.19 -0.32 8.05
C GLY A 188 -1.23 -1.26 7.44
N VAL A 189 -1.88 -0.84 6.35
CA VAL A 189 -2.97 -1.59 5.71
C VAL A 189 -2.42 -2.48 4.61
N SER A 190 -2.22 -3.77 4.90
CA SER A 190 -1.66 -4.71 3.91
C SER A 190 -2.60 -5.03 2.75
N ARG A 191 -3.91 -4.83 2.92
CA ARG A 191 -4.94 -5.11 1.91
C ARG A 191 -6.04 -4.07 2.03
N VAL A 192 -6.49 -3.55 0.90
CA VAL A 192 -7.59 -2.58 0.81
C VAL A 192 -8.81 -3.22 0.18
N ASP A 193 -9.99 -2.67 0.46
CA ASP A 193 -11.23 -3.29 0.01
C ASP A 193 -11.75 -2.64 -1.27
N LYS A 194 -12.14 -3.49 -2.22
CA LYS A 194 -12.85 -3.07 -3.42
C LYS A 194 -14.25 -2.56 -3.06
N ARG A 195 -14.67 -1.46 -3.69
CA ARG A 195 -16.06 -0.99 -3.63
C ARG A 195 -16.96 -1.98 -4.36
N GLN A 196 -17.93 -2.53 -3.64
CA GLN A 196 -19.07 -3.25 -4.24
C GLN A 196 -20.03 -2.21 -4.84
N LYS A 197 -20.45 -2.44 -6.09
CA LYS A 197 -21.43 -1.59 -6.78
C LYS A 197 -22.83 -1.92 -6.33
#